data_AF-A0A938DD53-F1
#
_entry.id   AF-A0A938DD53-F1
#
_cell.length_a   1.000
_cell.length_b   1.000
_cell.length_c   1.000
_cell.angle_alpha   90.00
_cell.angle_beta   90.00
_cell.angle_gamma   90.00
#
_symmetry.space_group_name_H-M   'P 1'
#
loop_
_entity.id
_entity.type
_entity.pdbx_description
1 polymer ?
#
loop_
_entity_poly.entity_id
_entity_poly.type
_entity_poly.pdbx_seq_one_letter_code
_entity_poly.pdbx_strand_id
1 'polypeptide(L)'
;MTLNTALAAASALVALAFGLSTADRWARRRRRHDMAWTVAMGLFAVAALSLWWAEARGWSTASFRMFFAFGAVINVPWLALGTIYLLAGTRIGDVTARVLLIFSGFALGVVMVTPMSPVKADELPKGSDVFTALPRILAAVGSALPATVIFLGAAYSAIQVLRRRSPSVTASARRIVSAPGRLALGNVLIAAGSVILSASGSLAGRLGEDTAFATTLFVGICVLFAGFLVASGSTVAARPARTVVRDLIDDASLQRVA
;
A
#
# COMPACT_ATOMS: atom_id res chain seq x y z
N MET A 1 21.15 4.81 21.08
CA MET A 1 20.07 4.59 20.09
C MET A 1 18.92 3.92 20.80
N THR A 2 17.74 4.54 20.84
CA THR A 2 16.56 3.95 21.51
C THR A 2 15.98 2.81 20.67
N LEU A 3 15.19 1.93 21.30
CA LEU A 3 14.48 0.86 20.59
C LEU A 3 13.59 1.43 19.48
N ASN A 4 12.85 2.49 19.77
CA ASN A 4 11.94 3.13 18.81
C ASN A 4 12.70 3.71 17.61
N THR A 5 13.85 4.34 17.85
CA THR A 5 14.74 4.79 16.77
C THR A 5 15.15 3.62 15.88
N ALA A 6 15.53 2.48 16.47
CA ALA A 6 15.93 1.29 15.72
C ALA A 6 14.78 0.71 14.88
N LEU A 7 13.60 0.59 15.47
CA LEU A 7 12.40 0.08 14.81
C LEU A 7 11.93 0.99 13.67
N ALA A 8 12.01 2.32 13.85
CA ALA A 8 11.69 3.28 12.81
C ALA A 8 12.68 3.21 11.63
N ALA A 9 13.99 3.12 11.91
CA ALA A 9 15.02 2.93 10.90
C ALA A 9 14.81 1.61 10.13
N ALA A 10 14.58 0.51 10.85
CA ALA A 10 14.33 -0.79 10.26
C ALA A 10 13.06 -0.77 9.39
N SER A 11 11.99 -0.10 9.83
CA SER A 11 10.77 0.09 9.05
C SER A 11 11.02 0.83 7.74
N ALA A 12 11.84 1.89 7.76
CA ALA A 12 12.24 2.61 6.57
C ALA A 12 13.05 1.72 5.60
N LEU A 13 14.00 0.94 6.12
CA LEU A 13 14.79 0.01 5.31
C LEU A 13 13.93 -1.09 4.66
N VAL A 14 13.00 -1.68 5.42
CA VAL A 14 12.06 -2.69 4.89
C VAL A 14 11.15 -2.07 3.83
N ALA A 15 10.62 -0.86 4.07
CA ALA A 15 9.80 -0.15 3.09
C ALA A 15 10.58 0.18 1.81
N LEU A 16 11.86 0.56 1.91
CA LEU A 16 12.73 0.77 0.76
C LEU A 16 12.98 -0.54 -0.01
N ALA A 17 13.30 -1.63 0.68
CA ALA A 17 13.49 -2.95 0.04
C ALA A 17 12.22 -3.41 -0.68
N PHE A 18 11.05 -3.21 -0.06
CA PHE A 18 9.76 -3.52 -0.66
C PHE A 18 9.47 -2.59 -1.86
N GLY A 19 9.74 -1.29 -1.72
CA GLY A 19 9.64 -0.32 -2.81
C GLY A 19 10.50 -0.68 -4.01
N LEU A 20 11.77 -1.05 -3.79
CA LEU A 20 12.68 -1.49 -4.85
C LEU A 20 12.20 -2.80 -5.51
N SER A 21 11.66 -3.73 -4.73
CA SER A 21 11.10 -4.99 -5.25
C SER A 21 9.90 -4.76 -6.17
N THR A 22 9.04 -3.80 -5.84
CA THR A 22 7.91 -3.42 -6.70
C THR A 22 8.38 -2.59 -7.90
N ALA A 23 9.39 -1.74 -7.72
CA ALA A 23 9.98 -0.92 -8.79
C ALA A 23 10.65 -1.77 -9.87
N ASP A 24 11.46 -2.76 -9.50
CA ASP A 24 12.08 -3.69 -10.45
C ASP A 24 11.02 -4.43 -11.28
N ARG A 25 9.94 -4.87 -10.64
CA ARG A 25 8.83 -5.54 -11.33
C ARG A 25 8.08 -4.60 -12.26
N TRP A 26 7.85 -3.37 -11.83
CA TRP A 26 7.26 -2.36 -12.68
C TRP A 26 8.16 -2.05 -13.89
N ALA A 27 9.47 -1.93 -13.69
CA ALA A 27 10.42 -1.69 -14.78
C ALA A 27 10.38 -2.81 -15.82
N ARG A 28 10.31 -4.08 -15.39
CA ARG A 28 10.27 -5.25 -16.28
C ARG A 28 8.93 -5.49 -16.96
N ARG A 29 7.81 -5.30 -16.25
CA ARG A 29 6.47 -5.73 -16.71
C ARG A 29 5.50 -4.59 -16.99
N ARG A 30 5.84 -3.36 -16.58
CA ARG A 30 5.05 -2.13 -16.73
C ARG A 30 3.60 -2.25 -16.27
N ARG A 31 3.34 -3.09 -15.25
CA ARG A 31 1.99 -3.27 -14.69
C ARG A 31 1.66 -2.11 -13.77
N ARG A 32 0.46 -1.54 -13.93
CA ARG A 32 0.00 -0.35 -13.20
C ARG A 32 -0.07 -0.54 -11.67
N HIS A 33 -0.40 -1.74 -11.20
CA HIS A 33 -0.43 -2.03 -9.76
C HIS A 33 0.96 -2.00 -9.12
N ASP A 34 1.99 -2.53 -9.81
CA ASP A 34 3.36 -2.50 -9.30
C ASP A 34 3.84 -1.04 -9.15
N MET A 35 3.52 -0.16 -10.11
CA MET A 35 3.80 1.27 -10.02
C MET A 35 3.12 1.93 -8.81
N ALA A 36 1.83 1.65 -8.59
CA ALA A 36 1.08 2.23 -7.47
C ALA A 36 1.69 1.80 -6.11
N TRP A 37 2.09 0.54 -6.00
CA TRP A 37 2.77 0.02 -4.81
C TRP A 37 4.18 0.59 -4.63
N THR A 38 4.92 0.85 -5.70
CA THR A 38 6.20 1.56 -5.63
C THR A 38 6.03 2.97 -5.08
N VAL A 39 5.04 3.72 -5.57
CA VAL A 39 4.73 5.06 -5.06
C VAL A 39 4.36 4.99 -3.58
N ALA A 40 3.46 4.08 -3.20
CA ALA A 40 3.09 3.88 -1.81
C ALA A 40 4.30 3.57 -0.91
N MET A 41 5.14 2.61 -1.28
CA MET A 41 6.34 2.27 -0.50
C MET A 41 7.34 3.43 -0.42
N GLY A 42 7.46 4.27 -1.44
CA GLY A 42 8.23 5.50 -1.37
C GLY A 42 7.67 6.49 -0.34
N LEU A 43 6.35 6.70 -0.32
CA LEU A 43 5.68 7.55 0.66
C LEU A 43 5.83 6.99 2.09
N PHE A 44 5.67 5.68 2.24
CA PHE A 44 5.88 4.98 3.51
C PHE A 44 7.32 5.16 4.00
N ALA A 45 8.32 5.01 3.12
CA ALA A 45 9.72 5.22 3.48
C ALA A 45 9.98 6.66 3.95
N VAL A 46 9.43 7.67 3.28
CA VAL A 46 9.52 9.08 3.73
C VAL A 46 8.88 9.27 5.10
N ALA A 47 7.71 8.68 5.34
CA ALA A 47 7.05 8.74 6.65
C ALA A 47 7.88 8.05 7.75
N ALA A 48 8.40 6.84 7.47
CA ALA A 48 9.23 6.09 8.41
C ALA A 48 10.57 6.78 8.69
N LEU A 49 11.18 7.44 7.69
CA LEU A 49 12.37 8.28 7.90
C LEU A 49 12.06 9.52 8.74
N SER A 50 10.86 10.10 8.59
CA SER A 50 10.42 11.23 9.41
C SER A 50 10.22 10.80 10.87
N LEU A 51 9.65 9.60 11.09
CA LEU A 51 9.55 8.99 12.42
C LEU A 51 10.93 8.72 13.00
N TRP A 52 11.83 8.07 12.24
CA TRP A 52 13.20 7.81 12.69
C TRP A 52 13.93 9.09 13.08
N TRP A 53 13.78 10.15 12.28
CA TRP A 53 14.36 11.46 12.58
C TRP A 53 13.82 12.02 13.90
N ALA A 54 12.49 11.94 14.11
CA ALA A 54 11.84 12.41 15.32
C ALA A 54 12.26 11.61 16.56
N GLU A 55 12.32 10.29 16.49
CA GLU A 55 12.78 9.43 17.59
C GLU A 55 14.26 9.66 17.94
N ALA A 56 15.07 10.07 16.95
CA ALA A 56 16.50 10.31 17.15
C ALA A 56 16.83 11.71 17.68
N ARG A 57 16.01 12.72 17.37
CA ARG A 57 16.32 14.15 17.61
C ARG A 57 15.19 14.96 18.27
N GLY A 58 14.07 14.31 18.56
CA GLY A 58 12.84 14.95 18.99
C GLY A 58 11.93 15.35 17.81
N TRP A 59 10.63 15.40 18.08
CA TRP A 59 9.64 15.86 17.12
C TRP A 59 9.78 17.35 16.78
N SER A 60 9.57 17.66 15.52
CA SER A 60 9.52 19.03 14.99
C SER A 60 8.28 19.19 14.12
N THR A 61 7.89 20.44 13.86
CA THR A 61 6.80 20.75 12.91
C THR A 61 7.03 20.11 11.55
N ALA A 62 8.27 20.11 11.07
CA ALA A 62 8.61 19.54 9.76
C ALA A 62 8.49 18.01 9.77
N SER A 63 9.12 17.31 10.72
CA SER A 63 9.07 15.85 10.78
C SER A 63 7.64 15.35 10.97
N PHE A 64 6.83 16.02 11.79
CA PHE A 64 5.44 15.65 11.98
C PHE A 64 4.57 15.90 10.74
N ARG A 65 4.74 17.03 10.02
CA ARG A 65 4.01 17.26 8.76
C ARG A 65 4.31 16.20 7.71
N MET A 66 5.58 15.82 7.55
CA MET A 66 5.99 14.81 6.59
C MET A 66 5.44 13.43 6.98
N PHE A 67 5.59 13.06 8.25
CA PHE A 67 5.03 11.82 8.80
C PHE A 67 3.50 11.74 8.61
N PHE A 68 2.78 12.81 8.95
CA PHE A 68 1.32 12.88 8.86
C PHE A 68 0.84 12.86 7.40
N ALA A 69 1.39 13.72 6.53
CA ALA A 69 0.98 13.79 5.13
C ALA A 69 1.25 12.47 4.40
N PHE A 70 2.46 11.95 4.50
CA PHE A 70 2.85 10.76 3.75
C PHE A 70 2.35 9.49 4.40
N GLY A 71 2.41 9.34 5.71
CA GLY A 71 1.98 8.12 6.40
C GLY A 71 0.47 8.01 6.53
N ALA A 72 -0.19 9.05 7.06
CA ALA A 72 -1.59 8.99 7.48
C ALA A 72 -2.58 9.44 6.40
N VAL A 73 -2.20 10.34 5.50
CA VAL A 73 -3.15 10.91 4.52
C VAL A 73 -3.00 10.27 3.15
N ILE A 74 -1.78 10.24 2.61
CA ILE A 74 -1.54 9.98 1.19
C ILE A 74 -1.14 8.52 0.91
N ASN A 75 -0.42 7.84 1.78
CA ASN A 75 0.12 6.50 1.49
C ASN A 75 -0.95 5.41 1.29
N VAL A 76 -1.90 5.26 2.22
CA VAL A 76 -2.94 4.20 2.17
C VAL A 76 -3.79 4.26 0.88
N PRO A 77 -4.20 5.44 0.37
CA PRO A 77 -4.84 5.56 -0.94
C PRO A 77 -4.03 4.95 -2.09
N TRP A 78 -2.71 5.21 -2.15
CA TRP A 78 -1.83 4.64 -3.17
C TRP A 78 -1.63 3.13 -3.01
N LEU A 79 -1.65 2.61 -1.78
CA LEU A 79 -1.68 1.16 -1.55
C LEU A 79 -2.96 0.52 -2.12
N ALA A 80 -4.12 1.11 -1.80
CA ALA A 80 -5.41 0.62 -2.26
C ALA A 80 -5.56 0.70 -3.79
N LEU A 81 -4.94 1.71 -4.43
CA LEU A 81 -4.92 1.83 -5.88
C LEU A 81 -4.36 0.57 -6.56
N GLY A 82 -3.32 -0.05 -6.00
CA GLY A 82 -2.80 -1.32 -6.52
C GLY A 82 -3.84 -2.46 -6.42
N THR A 83 -4.58 -2.54 -5.31
CA THR A 83 -5.69 -3.49 -5.15
C THR A 83 -6.82 -3.23 -6.16
N ILE A 84 -7.15 -1.96 -6.42
CA ILE A 84 -8.16 -1.56 -7.41
C ILE A 84 -7.71 -1.99 -8.81
N TYR A 85 -6.46 -1.74 -9.20
CA TYR A 85 -5.93 -2.23 -10.48
C TYR A 85 -6.02 -3.76 -10.61
N LEU A 86 -5.81 -4.48 -9.52
CA LEU A 86 -5.84 -5.94 -9.50
C LEU A 86 -7.25 -6.53 -9.59
N LEU A 87 -8.24 -5.90 -8.97
CA LEU A 87 -9.61 -6.41 -8.87
C LEU A 87 -10.54 -5.79 -9.92
N ALA A 88 -10.44 -4.49 -10.14
CA ALA A 88 -11.34 -3.71 -10.99
C ALA A 88 -10.76 -3.43 -12.39
N GLY A 89 -9.45 -3.59 -12.58
CA GLY A 89 -8.77 -3.46 -13.87
C GLY A 89 -8.27 -2.05 -14.16
N THR A 90 -7.68 -1.87 -15.34
CA THR A 90 -6.94 -0.63 -15.71
C THR A 90 -7.83 0.58 -15.85
N ARG A 91 -9.01 0.47 -16.47
CA ARG A 91 -9.91 1.62 -16.68
C ARG A 91 -10.30 2.30 -15.36
N ILE A 92 -10.78 1.51 -14.40
CA ILE A 92 -11.18 2.02 -13.08
C ILE A 92 -9.95 2.50 -12.34
N GLY A 93 -8.86 1.73 -12.32
CA GLY A 93 -7.62 2.13 -11.67
C GLY A 93 -7.02 3.42 -12.22
N ASP A 94 -7.03 3.67 -13.53
CA ASP A 94 -6.49 4.89 -14.14
C ASP A 94 -7.34 6.12 -13.77
N VAL A 95 -8.67 5.97 -13.67
CA VAL A 95 -9.56 7.02 -13.15
C VAL A 95 -9.24 7.29 -11.68
N THR A 96 -9.16 6.24 -10.86
CA THR A 96 -8.80 6.37 -9.44
C THR A 96 -7.42 7.03 -9.27
N ALA A 97 -6.42 6.66 -10.08
CA ALA A 97 -5.09 7.24 -10.02
C ALA A 97 -5.10 8.75 -10.27
N ARG A 98 -5.89 9.25 -11.23
CA ARG A 98 -6.05 10.69 -11.48
C ARG A 98 -6.70 11.41 -10.30
N VAL A 99 -7.75 10.83 -9.74
CA VAL A 99 -8.40 11.38 -8.52
C VAL A 99 -7.40 11.41 -7.36
N LEU A 100 -6.62 10.35 -7.18
CA LEU A 100 -5.62 10.27 -6.13
C LEU A 100 -4.46 11.25 -6.33
N LEU A 101 -4.05 11.54 -7.57
CA LEU A 101 -3.05 12.59 -7.82
C LEU A 101 -3.56 13.96 -7.36
N ILE A 102 -4.81 14.31 -7.69
CA ILE A 102 -5.44 15.56 -7.27
C ILE A 102 -5.58 15.59 -5.74
N PHE A 103 -6.12 14.52 -5.14
CA PHE A 103 -6.26 14.38 -3.69
C PHE A 103 -4.91 14.49 -2.97
N SER A 104 -3.86 13.84 -3.49
CA SER A 104 -2.52 13.86 -2.88
C SER A 104 -1.92 15.26 -2.90
N GLY A 105 -2.03 15.97 -4.04
CA GLY A 105 -1.56 17.35 -4.16
C GLY A 105 -2.32 18.31 -3.24
N PHE A 106 -3.65 18.20 -3.22
CA PHE A 106 -4.50 19.00 -2.34
C PHE A 106 -4.19 18.73 -0.86
N ALA A 107 -4.17 17.46 -0.45
CA ALA A 107 -3.91 17.08 0.93
C ALA A 107 -2.52 17.49 1.40
N LEU A 108 -1.50 17.32 0.55
CA LEU A 108 -0.15 17.79 0.84
C LEU A 108 -0.12 19.30 1.03
N GLY A 109 -0.73 20.07 0.12
CA GLY A 109 -0.83 21.53 0.24
C GLY A 109 -1.51 21.96 1.53
N VAL A 110 -2.64 21.34 1.88
CA VAL A 110 -3.36 21.61 3.12
C VAL A 110 -2.49 21.32 4.35
N VAL A 111 -1.86 20.14 4.44
CA VAL A 111 -1.04 19.77 5.62
C VAL A 111 0.16 20.70 5.77
N MET A 112 0.76 21.15 4.66
CA MET A 112 1.94 22.02 4.69
C MET A 112 1.62 23.46 5.10
N VAL A 113 0.45 23.98 4.72
CA VAL A 113 0.08 25.39 4.95
C VAL A 113 -0.76 25.57 6.21
N THR A 114 -1.47 24.53 6.67
CA THR A 114 -2.34 24.67 7.86
C THR A 114 -1.49 25.05 9.09
N PRO A 115 -1.88 26.11 9.84
CA PRO A 115 -1.25 26.46 11.10
C PRO A 115 -1.28 25.28 12.08
N MET A 116 -0.19 25.12 12.82
CA MET A 116 0.01 23.99 13.72
C MET A 116 0.42 24.49 15.10
N SER A 117 -0.20 23.94 16.14
CA SER A 117 0.22 24.16 17.52
C SER A 117 1.65 23.62 17.74
N PRO A 118 2.42 24.18 18.69
CA PRO A 118 3.75 23.67 19.02
C PRO A 118 3.74 22.17 19.30
N VAL A 119 4.73 21.48 18.75
CA VAL A 119 4.89 20.03 18.91
C VAL A 119 5.83 19.76 20.09
N LYS A 120 5.43 18.86 20.99
CA LYS A 120 6.32 18.39 22.05
C LYS A 120 7.38 17.46 21.47
N ALA A 121 8.65 17.67 21.82
CA ALA A 121 9.75 16.92 21.24
C ALA A 121 9.76 15.44 21.64
N ASP A 122 9.31 15.12 22.87
CA ASP A 122 9.55 13.85 23.52
C ASP A 122 8.36 12.87 23.48
N GLU A 123 7.26 13.25 22.80
CA GLU A 123 6.03 12.47 22.71
C GLU A 123 5.54 12.41 21.26
N LEU A 124 5.05 11.25 20.80
CA LEU A 124 4.38 11.13 19.50
C LEU A 124 3.19 12.10 19.41
N PRO A 125 3.22 13.11 18.51
CA PRO A 125 2.17 14.10 18.46
C PRO A 125 0.89 13.52 17.87
N LYS A 126 -0.27 13.90 18.43
CA LYS A 126 -1.57 13.53 17.89
C LYS A 126 -2.09 14.60 16.97
N GLY A 127 -2.62 14.20 15.83
CA GLY A 127 -3.21 15.14 14.85
C GLY A 127 -4.30 16.03 15.45
N SER A 128 -5.07 15.55 16.44
CA SER A 128 -6.08 16.32 17.17
C SER A 128 -5.55 17.51 17.95
N ASP A 129 -4.30 17.42 18.40
CA ASP A 129 -3.72 18.37 19.36
C ASP A 129 -3.00 19.50 18.61
N VAL A 130 -2.62 19.22 17.36
CA VAL A 130 -1.74 20.07 16.55
C VAL A 130 -2.41 20.61 15.29
N PHE A 131 -3.45 19.95 14.77
CA PHE A 131 -4.16 20.39 13.56
C PHE A 131 -5.63 20.69 13.78
N THR A 132 -6.15 21.61 12.97
CA THR A 132 -7.58 21.89 12.85
C THR A 132 -8.34 20.75 12.16
N ALA A 133 -9.65 20.88 11.95
CA ALA A 133 -10.49 19.79 11.43
C ALA A 133 -10.07 19.27 10.05
N LEU A 134 -9.67 20.15 9.12
CA LEU A 134 -9.49 19.76 7.72
C LEU A 134 -8.36 18.72 7.51
N PRO A 135 -7.11 18.90 8.00
CA PRO A 135 -6.07 17.86 7.87
C PRO A 135 -6.49 16.52 8.48
N ARG A 136 -7.25 16.55 9.59
CA ARG A 136 -7.71 15.34 10.29
C ARG A 136 -8.79 14.61 9.51
N ILE A 137 -9.73 15.34 8.92
CA ILE A 137 -10.74 14.75 8.02
C ILE A 137 -10.06 14.12 6.80
N LEU A 138 -9.07 14.81 6.21
CA LEU A 138 -8.30 14.26 5.09
C LEU A 138 -7.54 13.00 5.49
N ALA A 139 -6.94 12.94 6.67
CA ALA A 139 -6.30 11.73 7.19
C ALA A 139 -7.30 10.60 7.42
N ALA A 140 -8.45 10.90 8.04
CA ALA A 140 -9.48 9.90 8.29
C ALA A 140 -10.04 9.32 6.98
N VAL A 141 -10.37 10.17 6.00
CA VAL A 141 -10.87 9.74 4.69
C VAL A 141 -9.77 9.02 3.90
N GLY A 142 -8.56 9.57 3.89
CA GLY A 142 -7.40 9.03 3.20
C GLY A 142 -6.97 7.67 3.75
N SER A 143 -7.10 7.43 5.06
CA SER A 143 -6.76 6.13 5.65
C SER A 143 -7.93 5.15 5.64
N ALA A 144 -9.12 5.55 6.12
CA ALA A 144 -10.20 4.60 6.41
C ALA A 144 -10.80 3.97 5.14
N LEU A 145 -11.18 4.79 4.15
CA LEU A 145 -11.82 4.25 2.93
C LEU A 145 -10.86 3.32 2.15
N PRO A 146 -9.59 3.71 1.91
CA PRO A 146 -8.65 2.85 1.21
C PRO A 146 -8.25 1.62 2.01
N ALA A 147 -8.16 1.71 3.34
CA ALA A 147 -7.96 0.53 4.19
C ALA A 147 -9.10 -0.49 4.01
N THR A 148 -10.37 -0.04 3.96
CA THR A 148 -11.51 -0.93 3.67
C THR A 148 -11.36 -1.61 2.31
N VAL A 149 -10.91 -0.90 1.28
CA VAL A 149 -10.64 -1.47 -0.05
C VAL A 149 -9.54 -2.55 0.01
N ILE A 150 -8.48 -2.32 0.78
CA ILE A 150 -7.38 -3.30 0.96
C ILE A 150 -7.90 -4.54 1.70
N PHE A 151 -8.58 -4.35 2.84
CA PHE A 151 -9.09 -5.47 3.65
C PHE A 151 -10.12 -6.31 2.91
N LEU A 152 -11.17 -5.67 2.38
CA LEU A 152 -12.21 -6.38 1.65
C LEU A 152 -11.66 -6.97 0.35
N GLY A 153 -10.75 -6.28 -0.32
CA GLY A 153 -10.09 -6.78 -1.53
C GLY A 153 -9.23 -8.02 -1.26
N ALA A 154 -8.45 -8.03 -0.18
CA ALA A 154 -7.64 -9.17 0.23
C ALA A 154 -8.52 -10.36 0.67
N ALA A 155 -9.56 -10.11 1.48
CA ALA A 155 -10.49 -11.13 1.93
C ALA A 155 -11.28 -11.73 0.76
N TYR A 156 -11.84 -10.89 -0.11
CA TYR A 156 -12.50 -11.31 -1.35
C TYR A 156 -11.56 -12.14 -2.21
N SER A 157 -10.31 -11.69 -2.40
CA SER A 157 -9.35 -12.42 -3.20
C SER A 157 -9.00 -13.77 -2.58
N ALA A 158 -8.86 -13.88 -1.26
CA ALA A 158 -8.61 -15.16 -0.59
C ALA A 158 -9.79 -16.12 -0.74
N ILE A 159 -11.03 -15.65 -0.51
CA ILE A 159 -12.26 -16.45 -0.64
C ILE A 159 -12.43 -16.96 -2.07
N GLN A 160 -12.22 -16.11 -3.08
CA GLN A 160 -12.36 -16.52 -4.48
C GLN A 160 -11.31 -17.56 -4.88
N VAL A 161 -10.08 -17.41 -4.41
CA VAL A 161 -9.01 -18.39 -4.67
C VAL A 161 -9.30 -19.73 -3.99
N LEU A 162 -9.80 -19.73 -2.76
CA LEU A 162 -10.26 -20.93 -2.05
C LEU A 162 -11.42 -21.61 -2.80
N ARG A 163 -12.30 -20.83 -3.42
CA ARG A 163 -13.38 -21.30 -4.29
C ARG A 163 -12.92 -21.68 -5.71
N ARG A 164 -11.61 -21.73 -5.97
CA ARG A 164 -11.00 -22.02 -7.28
C ARG A 164 -11.45 -21.06 -8.41
N ARG A 165 -11.73 -19.80 -8.07
CA ARG A 165 -12.13 -18.74 -9.00
C ARG A 165 -11.02 -17.70 -9.15
N SER A 166 -10.99 -17.02 -10.30
CA SER A 166 -10.11 -15.86 -10.51
C SER A 166 -10.58 -14.69 -9.65
N PRO A 167 -9.72 -14.08 -8.81
CA PRO A 167 -10.07 -12.92 -8.01
C PRO A 167 -10.09 -11.67 -8.89
N SER A 168 -11.24 -11.43 -9.53
CA SER A 168 -11.51 -10.25 -10.36
C SER A 168 -12.96 -9.83 -10.18
N VAL A 169 -13.21 -8.52 -10.16
CA VAL A 169 -14.55 -7.91 -10.15
C VAL A 169 -15.00 -7.60 -11.58
N THR A 170 -14.07 -7.24 -12.47
CA THR A 170 -14.36 -6.98 -13.89
C THR A 170 -13.75 -8.05 -14.78
N ALA A 171 -14.37 -8.29 -15.95
CA ALA A 171 -13.85 -9.24 -16.94
C ALA A 171 -12.45 -8.85 -17.42
N SER A 172 -12.16 -7.54 -17.54
CA SER A 172 -10.85 -6.99 -17.91
C SER A 172 -9.75 -7.24 -16.88
N ALA A 173 -10.10 -7.53 -15.62
CA ALA A 173 -9.14 -7.79 -14.55
C ALA A 173 -8.80 -9.28 -14.38
N ARG A 174 -9.39 -10.16 -15.19
CA ARG A 174 -9.29 -11.60 -15.03
C ARG A 174 -7.84 -12.06 -15.24
N ARG A 175 -7.34 -12.84 -14.27
CA ARG A 175 -6.00 -13.42 -14.27
C ARG A 175 -6.09 -14.92 -14.01
N ILE A 176 -5.16 -15.67 -14.58
CA ILE A 176 -5.02 -17.10 -14.34
C ILE A 176 -4.22 -17.25 -13.04
N VAL A 177 -4.78 -17.99 -12.08
CA VAL A 177 -4.11 -18.29 -10.82
C VAL A 177 -3.26 -19.54 -11.04
N SER A 178 -1.94 -19.38 -11.05
CA SER A 178 -0.99 -20.48 -11.24
C SER A 178 -0.68 -21.21 -9.94
N ALA A 179 -0.69 -20.51 -8.80
CA ALA A 179 -0.38 -21.06 -7.49
C ALA A 179 -1.41 -20.60 -6.44
N PRO A 180 -2.58 -21.25 -6.32
CA PRO A 180 -3.67 -20.79 -5.47
C PRO A 180 -3.31 -20.75 -3.98
N GLY A 181 -2.60 -21.76 -3.46
CA GLY A 181 -2.19 -21.78 -2.05
C GLY A 181 -1.26 -20.62 -1.68
N ARG A 182 -0.27 -20.32 -2.54
CA ARG A 182 0.63 -19.18 -2.36
C ARG A 182 -0.09 -17.85 -2.46
N LEU A 183 -1.01 -17.70 -3.42
CA LEU A 183 -1.80 -16.48 -3.55
C LEU A 183 -2.71 -16.25 -2.33
N ALA A 184 -3.37 -17.30 -1.83
CA ALA A 184 -4.21 -17.23 -0.64
C ALA A 184 -3.38 -16.87 0.60
N LEU A 185 -2.26 -17.57 0.84
CA LEU A 185 -1.37 -17.30 1.96
C LEU A 185 -0.81 -15.86 1.91
N GLY A 186 -0.39 -15.40 0.73
CA GLY A 186 0.10 -14.04 0.55
C GLY A 186 -0.98 -12.98 0.86
N ASN A 187 -2.22 -13.20 0.43
CA ASN A 187 -3.33 -12.31 0.76
C ASN A 187 -3.67 -12.32 2.26
N VAL A 188 -3.60 -13.48 2.93
CA VAL A 188 -3.79 -13.59 4.38
C VAL A 188 -2.70 -12.82 5.12
N LEU A 189 -1.43 -12.97 4.72
CA LEU A 189 -0.33 -12.19 5.29
C LEU A 189 -0.51 -10.68 5.05
N ILE A 190 -0.94 -10.27 3.86
CA ILE A 190 -1.24 -8.85 3.56
C ILE A 190 -2.36 -8.32 4.48
N ALA A 191 -3.44 -9.09 4.66
CA ALA A 191 -4.52 -8.73 5.58
C ALA A 191 -4.02 -8.64 7.02
N ALA A 192 -3.24 -9.63 7.49
CA ALA A 192 -2.68 -9.65 8.84
C ALA A 192 -1.74 -8.47 9.09
N GLY A 193 -0.83 -8.17 8.15
CA GLY A 193 0.07 -7.02 8.24
C GLY A 193 -0.70 -5.70 8.32
N SER A 194 -1.79 -5.56 7.57
CA SER A 194 -2.67 -4.38 7.62
C SER A 194 -3.39 -4.25 8.97
N VAL A 195 -3.84 -5.36 9.56
CA VAL A 195 -4.41 -5.36 10.92
C VAL A 195 -3.36 -4.92 11.94
N ILE A 196 -2.14 -5.46 11.86
CA ILE A 196 -1.04 -5.13 12.78
C ILE A 196 -0.73 -3.63 12.72
N LEU A 197 -0.60 -3.05 11.52
CA LEU A 197 -0.38 -1.61 11.34
C LEU A 197 -1.49 -0.74 11.98
N SER A 198 -2.72 -1.26 12.03
CA SER A 198 -3.88 -0.55 12.60
C SER A 198 -4.01 -0.75 14.11
N ALA A 199 -3.25 -1.65 14.71
CA ALA A 199 -3.40 -2.08 16.10
C ALA A 199 -2.58 -1.26 17.11
N SER A 200 -1.87 -0.20 16.68
CA SER A 200 -1.01 0.62 17.52
C SER A 200 -1.74 1.19 18.75
N GLY A 201 -2.92 1.79 18.54
CA GLY A 201 -3.73 2.36 19.62
C GLY A 201 -4.17 1.34 20.68
N SER A 202 -4.46 0.10 20.27
CA SER A 202 -4.84 -0.99 21.19
C SER A 202 -3.69 -1.45 22.09
N LEU A 203 -2.44 -1.22 21.67
CA LEU A 203 -1.23 -1.61 22.40
C LEU A 203 -0.61 -0.46 23.19
N ALA A 204 -1.03 0.79 22.93
CA ALA A 204 -0.50 1.99 23.57
C ALA A 204 -0.52 1.94 25.10
N GLY A 205 -1.61 1.44 25.70
CA GLY A 205 -1.73 1.34 27.16
C GLY A 205 -0.78 0.34 27.83
N ARG A 206 -0.15 -0.57 27.06
CA ARG A 206 0.79 -1.57 27.58
C ARG A 206 2.26 -1.25 27.29
N LEU A 207 2.54 -0.64 26.14
CA LEU A 207 3.90 -0.41 25.64
C LEU A 207 4.32 1.08 25.67
N GLY A 208 3.38 1.99 25.91
CA GLY A 208 3.54 3.41 25.61
C GLY A 208 3.19 3.70 24.15
N GLU A 209 2.77 4.93 23.83
CA GLU A 209 2.28 5.32 22.51
C GLU A 209 3.37 5.14 21.42
N ASP A 210 4.55 5.68 21.66
CA ASP A 210 5.68 5.66 20.72
C ASP A 210 6.15 4.23 20.43
N THR A 211 6.36 3.43 21.49
CA THR A 211 6.82 2.04 21.36
C THR A 211 5.76 1.16 20.70
N ALA A 212 4.48 1.33 21.05
CA ALA A 212 3.39 0.60 20.42
C ALA A 212 3.31 0.93 18.92
N PHE A 213 3.43 2.21 18.57
CA PHE A 213 3.44 2.66 17.19
C PHE A 213 4.65 2.11 16.41
N ALA A 214 5.86 2.29 16.91
CA ALA A 214 7.08 1.83 16.25
C ALA A 214 7.12 0.30 16.06
N THR A 215 6.65 -0.46 17.06
CA THR A 215 6.60 -1.92 17.01
C THR A 215 5.59 -2.41 15.98
N THR A 216 4.36 -1.89 16.03
CA THR A 216 3.32 -2.27 15.06
C THR A 216 3.67 -1.85 13.64
N LEU A 217 4.31 -0.69 13.46
CA LEU A 217 4.81 -0.23 12.18
C LEU A 217 5.82 -1.23 11.59
N PHE A 218 6.84 -1.61 12.38
CA PHE A 218 7.89 -2.52 11.95
C PHE A 218 7.38 -3.93 11.67
N VAL A 219 6.63 -4.52 12.60
CA VAL A 219 6.09 -5.88 12.42
C VAL A 219 5.10 -5.89 11.27
N GLY A 220 4.23 -4.88 11.18
CA GLY A 220 3.23 -4.75 10.12
C GLY A 220 3.85 -4.69 8.73
N ILE A 221 4.87 -3.85 8.52
CA ILE A 221 5.53 -3.74 7.21
C ILE A 221 6.31 -5.01 6.84
N CYS A 222 6.94 -5.69 7.81
CA CYS A 222 7.59 -6.98 7.58
C CYS A 222 6.59 -8.05 7.10
N VAL A 223 5.45 -8.16 7.77
CA VAL A 223 4.39 -9.13 7.43
C VAL A 223 3.77 -8.81 6.07
N LEU A 224 3.52 -7.52 5.78
CA LEU A 224 3.07 -7.08 4.46
C LEU A 224 4.05 -7.47 3.36
N PHE A 225 5.34 -7.21 3.57
CA PHE A 225 6.36 -7.51 2.58
C PHE A 225 6.50 -9.02 2.36
N ALA A 226 6.48 -9.82 3.43
CA ALA A 226 6.44 -11.28 3.33
C ALA A 226 5.22 -11.77 2.52
N GLY A 227 4.03 -11.21 2.79
CA GLY A 227 2.81 -11.53 2.05
C GLY A 227 2.93 -11.21 0.56
N PHE A 228 3.52 -10.06 0.21
CA PHE A 228 3.83 -9.70 -1.16
C PHE A 228 4.78 -10.70 -1.82
N LEU A 229 5.90 -11.06 -1.17
CA LEU A 229 6.86 -12.03 -1.69
C LEU A 229 6.22 -13.40 -1.91
N VAL A 230 5.37 -13.87 -0.98
CA VAL A 230 4.66 -15.14 -1.10
C VAL A 230 3.68 -15.14 -2.28
N ALA A 231 2.88 -14.07 -2.42
CA ALA A 231 1.92 -13.91 -3.53
C ALA A 231 2.61 -13.72 -4.90
N SER A 232 3.88 -13.28 -4.90
CA SER A 232 4.63 -12.98 -6.12
C SER A 232 4.74 -14.17 -7.06
N GLY A 233 4.39 -13.95 -8.33
CA GLY A 233 4.42 -15.00 -9.36
C GLY A 233 3.23 -15.97 -9.32
N SER A 234 2.27 -15.79 -8.42
CA SER A 234 1.12 -16.70 -8.28
C SER A 234 -0.02 -16.44 -9.29
N THR A 235 0.15 -15.46 -10.18
CA THR A 235 -0.81 -15.15 -11.25
C THR A 235 -0.12 -14.87 -12.58
N VAL A 236 -0.80 -15.24 -13.67
CA VAL A 236 -0.43 -14.97 -15.06
C VAL A 236 -1.55 -14.16 -15.72
N ALA A 237 -1.19 -13.22 -16.60
CA ALA A 237 -2.19 -12.51 -17.39
C ALA A 237 -2.97 -13.49 -18.29
N ALA A 238 -4.30 -13.42 -18.27
CA ALA A 238 -5.12 -14.20 -19.19
C ALA A 238 -4.92 -13.65 -20.62
N ARG A 239 -4.68 -14.53 -21.60
CA ARG A 239 -4.62 -14.14 -23.02
C ARG A 239 -6.03 -13.73 -23.49
N PRO A 240 -6.19 -12.63 -24.25
CA PRO A 240 -7.48 -12.31 -24.86
C PRO A 240 -7.86 -13.40 -25.87
N ALA A 241 -9.12 -13.85 -25.84
CA ALA A 241 -9.63 -14.84 -26.80
C ALA A 241 -9.45 -14.37 -28.27
N ARG A 242 -9.53 -13.06 -28.51
CA ARG A 242 -9.33 -12.45 -29.83
C ARG A 242 -7.91 -12.62 -30.37
N THR A 243 -6.91 -12.72 -29.50
CA THR A 243 -5.51 -12.97 -29.89
C THR A 243 -5.32 -14.45 -30.23
N VAL A 244 -5.93 -15.36 -29.47
CA VAL A 244 -5.87 -16.80 -29.75
C VAL A 244 -6.52 -17.15 -31.08
N VAL A 245 -7.69 -16.57 -31.38
CA VAL A 245 -8.37 -16.78 -32.67
C VAL A 245 -7.54 -16.22 -33.83
N ARG A 246 -6.86 -15.08 -33.64
CA ARG A 246 -5.98 -14.51 -34.67
C ARG A 246 -4.76 -15.41 -34.92
N ASP A 247 -4.08 -15.86 -33.88
CA ASP A 247 -2.92 -16.76 -34.01
C ASP A 247 -3.32 -18.09 -34.69
N LEU A 248 -4.50 -18.65 -34.37
CA LEU A 248 -5.03 -19.85 -35.04
C LEU A 248 -5.35 -19.63 -36.52
N ILE A 249 -5.89 -18.46 -36.88
CA ILE A 249 -6.16 -18.12 -38.28
C ILE A 249 -4.84 -17.93 -39.04
N ASP A 250 -3.87 -17.26 -38.43
CA ASP A 250 -2.55 -17.02 -39.02
C ASP A 250 -1.81 -18.36 -39.23
N ASP A 251 -1.80 -19.27 -38.24
CA ASP A 251 -1.24 -20.63 -38.39
C ASP A 251 -1.96 -21.47 -39.46
N ALA A 252 -3.29 -21.43 -39.50
CA ALA A 252 -4.07 -22.17 -40.50
C ALA A 252 -3.91 -21.59 -41.92
N SER A 253 -3.58 -20.31 -42.06
CA SER A 253 -3.29 -19.68 -43.34
C SER A 253 -1.90 -20.06 -43.86
N LEU A 254 -0.90 -20.17 -42.98
CA LEU A 254 0.44 -20.62 -43.31
C LEU A 254 0.47 -22.09 -43.78
N GLN A 255 -0.36 -22.95 -43.19
CA GLN A 255 -0.49 -24.35 -43.60
C GLN A 255 -1.20 -24.57 -44.95
N ARG A 256 -1.95 -23.58 -45.47
CA ARG A 256 -2.63 -23.69 -46.78
C ARG A 256 -1.79 -23.21 -47.96
N VAL A 257 -0.67 -22.54 -47.68
CA VAL A 257 0.23 -21.99 -48.70
C VAL A 257 1.47 -22.88 -48.90
N ALA A 258 1.69 -23.86 -48.02
CA ALA A 258 2.67 -24.93 -48.16
C ALA A 258 2.06 -26.16 -48.84
#